data_AF-A0A7C1RP20-F1
#
_entry.id   AF-A0A7C1RP20-F1
#
_cell.length_a   1.000
_cell.length_b   1.000
_cell.length_c   1.000
_cell.angle_alpha   90.00
_cell.angle_beta   90.00
_cell.angle_gamma   90.00
#
_symmetry.space_group_name_H-M   'P 1'
#
loop_
_entity.id
_entity.type
_entity.pdbx_description
1 polymer ?
#
loop_
_entity_poly.entity_id
_entity_poly.type
_entity_poly.pdbx_seq_one_letter_code
_entity_poly.pdbx_strand_id
1 'polypeptide(L)'
;MINEETLPSILHERGFCCEKIACRKGMKTPDFLVKCSESSYLIELKEKFSDPNRLAVRDAELVAGKVAGEIYKGGYNNSVSSIIEDAVSQLASDAAPKADFRLVWLHAQGHLPDLQIDNIKSTLYGIATIVGWGKEKGFSGECLYFCESEFFRHRSVLDGVIMTFEDQGQLCLNDCSPRYADLKSSALCRSFNEAVIDPVEIEKDSGSIVLRTNIDRRDSSALLSFLRDTYGMMQPHKMDMKHCSGTVLVSGI
;
A
#
# COMPACT_ATOMS: atom_id res chain seq x y z
N MET A 1 14.05 -12.76 7.82
CA MET A 1 13.79 -12.27 6.46
C MET A 1 12.50 -12.95 6.01
N ILE A 2 11.48 -12.20 5.57
CA ILE A 2 10.20 -12.78 5.16
C ILE A 2 10.32 -13.23 3.70
N ASN A 3 9.98 -14.48 3.45
CA ASN A 3 9.96 -15.12 2.13
C ASN A 3 8.99 -16.31 2.17
N GLU A 4 8.88 -17.06 1.06
CA GLU A 4 7.97 -18.20 0.96
C GLU A 4 8.24 -19.31 2.00
N GLU A 5 9.47 -19.47 2.48
CA GLU A 5 9.86 -20.52 3.43
C GLU A 5 9.55 -20.13 4.88
N THR A 6 9.67 -18.84 5.20
CA THR A 6 9.53 -18.32 6.57
C THR A 6 8.11 -17.86 6.89
N LEU A 7 7.35 -17.41 5.89
CA LEU A 7 5.99 -16.90 6.07
C LEU A 7 5.04 -17.89 6.75
N PRO A 8 5.02 -19.20 6.41
CA PRO A 8 4.17 -20.17 7.11
C PRO A 8 4.43 -20.25 8.61
N SER A 9 5.70 -20.22 9.05
CA SER A 9 6.07 -20.27 10.47
C SER A 9 5.60 -19.02 11.22
N ILE A 10 5.78 -17.84 10.60
CA ILE A 10 5.34 -16.55 11.14
C ILE A 10 3.82 -16.53 11.37
N LEU A 11 3.06 -17.07 10.43
CA LEU A 11 1.60 -17.17 10.53
C LEU A 11 1.18 -18.22 11.56
N HIS A 12 1.88 -19.35 11.63
CA HIS A 12 1.62 -20.40 12.60
C HIS A 12 1.80 -19.94 14.05
N GLU A 13 2.86 -19.17 14.33
CA GLU A 13 3.09 -18.54 15.64
C GLU A 13 1.95 -17.61 16.07
N ARG A 14 1.16 -17.11 15.11
CA ARG A 14 -0.01 -16.25 15.34
C ARG A 14 -1.34 -17.02 15.32
N GLY A 15 -1.30 -18.35 15.30
CA GLY A 15 -2.49 -19.20 15.32
C GLY A 15 -3.15 -19.45 13.97
N PHE A 16 -2.44 -19.21 12.86
CA PHE A 16 -2.95 -19.48 11.51
C PHE A 16 -2.31 -20.73 10.91
N CYS A 17 -3.12 -21.58 10.29
CA CYS A 17 -2.62 -22.67 9.46
C CYS A 17 -2.33 -22.12 8.06
N CYS A 18 -1.09 -22.25 7.60
CA CYS A 18 -0.66 -21.76 6.28
C CYS A 18 -0.26 -22.94 5.39
N GLU A 19 -0.93 -23.06 4.24
CA GLU A 19 -0.69 -24.09 3.23
C GLU A 19 -0.18 -23.43 1.95
N LYS A 20 0.96 -23.89 1.43
CA LYS A 20 1.43 -23.46 0.10
C LYS A 20 0.55 -24.07 -0.99
N ILE A 21 0.05 -23.26 -1.90
CA ILE A 21 -0.73 -23.70 -3.04
C ILE A 21 0.22 -24.22 -4.11
N ALA A 22 -0.02 -25.44 -4.59
CA ALA A 22 0.81 -26.05 -5.61
C ALA A 22 0.67 -25.29 -6.95
N CYS A 23 1.76 -24.70 -7.42
CA CYS A 23 1.81 -24.10 -8.75
C CYS A 23 1.59 -25.17 -9.83
N ARG A 24 0.52 -25.02 -10.62
CA ARG A 24 0.30 -25.84 -11.82
C ARG A 24 0.99 -25.18 -13.00
N LYS A 25 1.70 -25.98 -13.80
CA LYS A 25 2.46 -25.50 -14.96
C LYS A 25 1.54 -24.72 -15.90
N GLY A 26 1.84 -23.43 -16.12
CA GLY A 26 1.06 -22.54 -17.00
C GLY A 26 -0.12 -21.84 -16.35
N MET A 27 -0.36 -22.02 -15.04
CA MET A 27 -1.43 -21.32 -14.30
C MET A 27 -0.82 -20.35 -13.29
N LYS A 28 -1.29 -19.10 -13.31
CA LYS A 28 -1.03 -18.12 -12.25
C LYS A 28 -2.00 -18.42 -11.11
N THR A 29 -1.48 -18.83 -9.95
CA THR A 29 -2.27 -19.06 -8.72
C THR A 29 -1.65 -18.27 -7.57
N PRO A 30 -2.41 -17.98 -6.51
CA PRO A 30 -1.85 -17.40 -5.28
C PRO A 30 -0.85 -18.36 -4.64
N ASP A 31 0.08 -17.83 -3.87
CA ASP A 31 1.10 -18.65 -3.19
C ASP A 31 0.55 -19.44 -2.00
N PHE A 32 -0.33 -18.84 -1.20
CA PHE A 32 -0.75 -19.41 0.08
C PHE A 32 -2.26 -19.40 0.29
N LEU A 33 -2.75 -20.46 0.91
CA LEU A 33 -4.05 -20.53 1.56
C LEU A 33 -3.84 -20.55 3.08
N VAL A 34 -4.29 -19.51 3.74
CA VAL A 34 -4.17 -19.33 5.19
C VAL A 34 -5.54 -19.51 5.82
N LYS A 35 -5.63 -20.26 6.92
CA LYS A 35 -6.89 -20.55 7.60
C LYS A 35 -6.75 -20.35 9.10
N CYS A 36 -7.80 -19.85 9.72
CA CYS A 36 -8.03 -19.95 11.16
C CYS A 36 -9.42 -20.56 11.40
N SER A 37 -9.87 -20.61 12.66
CA SER A 37 -11.20 -21.12 12.99
C SER A 37 -12.35 -20.27 12.43
N GLU A 38 -12.11 -19.00 12.14
CA GLU A 38 -13.14 -18.02 11.76
C GLU A 38 -13.18 -17.73 10.26
N SER A 39 -12.04 -17.83 9.58
CA SER A 39 -11.88 -17.31 8.22
C SER A 39 -10.73 -17.96 7.47
N SER A 40 -10.75 -17.78 6.16
CA SER A 40 -9.73 -18.20 5.21
C SER A 40 -9.26 -17.03 4.34
N TYR A 41 -7.97 -17.04 4.01
CA TYR A 41 -7.30 -15.96 3.29
C TYR A 41 -6.47 -16.57 2.16
N LEU A 42 -6.64 -16.07 0.94
CA LEU A 42 -5.64 -16.25 -0.12
C LEU A 42 -4.61 -15.14 0.01
N ILE A 43 -3.34 -15.51 0.03
CA ILE A 43 -2.22 -14.57 0.10
C ILE A 43 -1.29 -14.82 -1.08
N GLU A 44 -1.05 -13.76 -1.85
CA GLU A 44 0.03 -13.69 -2.83
C GLU A 44 1.20 -12.91 -2.23
N LEU A 45 2.39 -13.50 -2.19
CA LEU A 45 3.60 -12.88 -1.65
C LEU A 45 4.39 -12.21 -2.79
N LYS A 46 4.71 -10.93 -2.63
CA LYS A 46 5.62 -10.21 -3.52
C LYS A 46 6.74 -9.57 -2.71
N GLU A 47 7.96 -9.86 -3.13
CA GLU A 47 9.16 -9.20 -2.63
C GLU A 47 9.47 -7.99 -3.50
N LYS A 48 9.73 -6.85 -2.88
CA LYS A 48 10.16 -5.63 -3.57
C LYS A 48 11.55 -5.25 -3.11
N PHE A 49 12.52 -5.39 -4.02
CA PHE A 49 13.90 -4.97 -3.81
C PHE A 49 14.12 -3.56 -4.37
N SER A 50 15.02 -2.80 -3.73
CA SER A 50 15.57 -1.59 -4.35
C SER A 50 16.26 -1.92 -5.68
N ASP A 51 16.20 -1.01 -6.65
CA ASP A 51 16.88 -1.17 -7.95
C ASP A 51 18.40 -1.30 -7.72
N PRO A 52 19.02 -2.47 -8.00
CA PRO A 52 20.43 -2.71 -7.75
C PRO A 52 21.34 -1.72 -8.47
N ASN A 53 20.93 -1.22 -9.65
CA ASN A 53 21.71 -0.24 -10.40
C ASN A 53 21.73 1.11 -9.69
N ARG A 54 20.60 1.52 -9.09
CA ARG A 54 20.54 2.78 -8.32
C ARG A 54 21.36 2.68 -7.05
N LEU A 55 21.33 1.53 -6.36
CA LEU A 55 22.19 1.28 -5.20
C LEU A 55 23.67 1.34 -5.58
N ALA A 56 24.07 0.70 -6.68
CA ALA A 56 25.45 0.70 -7.14
C ALA A 56 25.96 2.11 -7.51
N VAL A 57 25.13 2.91 -8.19
CA VAL A 57 25.48 4.31 -8.49
C VAL A 57 25.63 5.13 -7.22
N ARG A 58 24.69 5.00 -6.27
CA ARG A 58 24.76 5.68 -4.97
C ARG A 58 26.02 5.31 -4.21
N ASP A 59 26.32 4.03 -4.11
CA ASP A 59 27.49 3.52 -3.38
C ASP A 59 28.80 4.01 -4.04
N ALA A 60 28.85 4.08 -5.38
CA ALA A 60 30.00 4.65 -6.09
C ALA A 60 30.19 6.16 -5.79
N GLU A 61 29.11 6.93 -5.70
CA GLU A 61 29.18 8.35 -5.30
C GLU A 61 29.68 8.53 -3.87
N LEU A 62 29.17 7.71 -2.94
CA LEU A 62 29.58 7.73 -1.54
C LEU A 62 31.05 7.35 -1.36
N VAL A 63 31.52 6.30 -2.04
CA VAL A 63 32.93 5.87 -2.02
C VAL A 63 33.84 6.95 -2.62
N ALA A 64 33.36 7.71 -3.61
CA ALA A 64 34.10 8.84 -4.17
C ALA A 64 34.10 10.11 -3.28
N GLY A 65 33.56 10.03 -2.06
CA GLY A 65 33.48 11.16 -1.13
C GLY A 65 32.47 12.23 -1.55
N LYS A 66 31.53 11.90 -2.45
CA LYS A 66 30.47 12.82 -2.89
C LYS A 66 29.23 12.65 -2.04
N VAL A 67 28.37 13.67 -2.05
CA VAL A 67 27.01 13.57 -1.54
C VAL A 67 26.19 12.79 -2.55
N ALA A 68 25.62 11.65 -2.14
CA ALA A 68 24.63 10.95 -2.94
C ALA A 68 23.26 11.58 -2.68
N GLY A 69 22.78 12.35 -3.65
CA GLY A 69 21.51 13.06 -3.58
C GLY A 69 20.39 12.31 -4.31
N GLU A 70 19.27 12.09 -3.65
CA GLU A 70 18.13 11.39 -4.22
C GLU A 70 16.87 12.23 -4.11
N ILE A 71 16.19 12.45 -5.23
CA ILE A 71 14.88 13.11 -5.27
C ILE A 71 13.83 12.05 -5.60
N TYR A 72 12.95 11.81 -4.65
CA TYR A 72 11.82 10.91 -4.79
C TYR A 72 10.55 11.74 -5.04
N LYS A 73 9.86 11.41 -6.13
CA LYS A 73 8.50 11.88 -6.33
C LYS A 73 7.60 11.05 -5.41
N GLY A 74 6.92 11.69 -4.47
CA GLY A 74 5.85 11.04 -3.74
C GLY A 74 4.65 10.79 -4.65
N GLY A 75 3.72 9.96 -4.20
CA GLY A 75 2.48 9.67 -4.92
C GLY A 75 2.47 8.32 -5.64
N TYR A 76 1.57 8.21 -6.62
CA TYR A 76 1.31 6.96 -7.34
C TYR A 76 2.54 6.44 -8.10
N ASN A 77 2.79 5.13 -7.97
CA ASN A 77 3.96 4.48 -8.55
C ASN A 77 3.56 3.33 -9.50
N ASN A 78 3.86 3.48 -10.79
CA ASN A 78 3.51 2.49 -11.81
C ASN A 78 4.16 1.12 -11.57
N SER A 79 5.38 1.06 -11.03
CA SER A 79 6.03 -0.22 -10.74
C SER A 79 5.33 -0.96 -9.60
N VAL A 80 4.86 -0.23 -8.58
CA VAL A 80 4.03 -0.81 -7.50
C VAL A 80 2.68 -1.26 -8.06
N SER A 81 2.06 -0.43 -8.90
CA SER A 81 0.80 -0.75 -9.57
C SER A 81 0.90 -2.05 -10.37
N SER A 82 1.93 -2.22 -11.21
CA SER A 82 2.12 -3.46 -11.97
C SER A 82 2.33 -4.69 -11.09
N ILE A 83 3.06 -4.57 -9.98
CA ILE A 83 3.23 -5.68 -9.01
C ILE A 83 1.88 -6.07 -8.40
N ILE A 84 1.05 -5.09 -8.03
CA ILE A 84 -0.28 -5.34 -7.46
C ILE A 84 -1.21 -5.94 -8.52
N GLU A 85 -1.19 -5.42 -9.75
CA GLU A 85 -2.01 -5.94 -10.85
C GLU A 85 -1.69 -7.41 -11.14
N ASP A 86 -0.41 -7.77 -11.20
CA ASP A 86 0.03 -9.16 -11.35
C ASP A 86 -0.47 -10.02 -10.18
N ALA A 87 -0.32 -9.56 -8.94
CA ALA A 87 -0.78 -10.28 -7.76
C ALA A 87 -2.31 -10.47 -7.74
N VAL A 88 -3.06 -9.43 -8.11
CA VAL A 88 -4.52 -9.50 -8.23
C VAL A 88 -4.94 -10.50 -9.32
N SER A 89 -4.21 -10.58 -10.43
CA SER A 89 -4.48 -11.58 -11.47
C SER A 89 -4.35 -13.01 -10.95
N GLN A 90 -3.40 -13.27 -10.04
CA GLN A 90 -3.24 -14.55 -9.35
C GLN A 90 -4.39 -14.81 -8.38
N LEU A 91 -4.75 -13.82 -7.56
CA LEU A 91 -5.86 -13.89 -6.59
C LEU A 91 -7.25 -14.08 -7.24
N ALA A 92 -7.42 -13.58 -8.46
CA ALA A 92 -8.65 -13.72 -9.25
C ALA A 92 -8.72 -15.01 -10.08
N SER A 93 -7.64 -15.80 -10.13
CA SER A 93 -7.55 -16.99 -10.98
C SER A 93 -8.63 -18.02 -10.64
N ASP A 94 -9.25 -18.63 -11.67
CA ASP A 94 -10.24 -19.70 -11.49
C ASP A 94 -9.65 -20.96 -10.85
N ALA A 95 -8.33 -21.12 -10.90
CA ALA A 95 -7.62 -22.20 -10.21
C ALA A 95 -7.32 -21.89 -8.73
N ALA A 96 -7.55 -20.65 -8.29
CA ALA A 96 -7.37 -20.30 -6.90
C ALA A 96 -8.44 -20.98 -6.04
N PRO A 97 -8.07 -21.57 -4.87
CA PRO A 97 -9.03 -22.09 -3.92
C PRO A 97 -10.04 -21.02 -3.50
N LYS A 98 -11.22 -21.42 -3.04
CA LYS A 98 -12.13 -20.46 -2.40
C LYS A 98 -11.57 -20.03 -1.05
N ALA A 99 -11.65 -18.74 -0.77
CA ALA A 99 -11.38 -18.18 0.53
C ALA A 99 -12.29 -16.98 0.79
N ASP A 100 -12.41 -16.61 2.07
CA ASP A 100 -13.22 -15.46 2.50
C ASP A 100 -12.56 -14.15 2.07
N PHE A 101 -11.23 -14.06 2.19
CA PHE A 101 -10.48 -12.85 1.87
C PHE A 101 -9.33 -13.10 0.90
N ARG A 102 -8.95 -12.07 0.14
CA ARG A 102 -7.82 -12.08 -0.79
C ARG A 102 -6.90 -10.91 -0.51
N LEU A 103 -5.65 -11.22 -0.17
CA LEU A 103 -4.67 -10.26 0.28
C LEU A 103 -3.39 -10.38 -0.55
N VAL A 104 -2.71 -9.25 -0.72
CA VAL A 104 -1.32 -9.25 -1.20
C VAL A 104 -0.42 -9.01 0.00
N TRP A 105 0.65 -9.80 0.13
CA TRP A 105 1.72 -9.57 1.09
C TRP A 105 2.90 -8.95 0.35
N LEU A 106 3.17 -7.68 0.61
CA LEU A 106 4.33 -6.96 0.08
C LEU A 106 5.43 -6.94 1.14
N HIS A 107 6.57 -7.57 0.84
CA HIS A 107 7.76 -7.45 1.67
C HIS A 107 8.76 -6.50 1.02
N ALA A 108 8.95 -5.34 1.64
CA ALA A 108 9.92 -4.34 1.21
C ALA A 108 11.28 -4.63 1.85
N GLN A 109 12.33 -4.64 1.04
CA GLN A 109 13.71 -4.74 1.49
C GLN A 109 14.59 -3.70 0.79
N GLY A 110 15.62 -3.24 1.50
CA GLY A 110 16.67 -2.37 0.94
C GLY A 110 16.62 -0.94 1.44
N HIS A 111 16.95 0.02 0.56
CA HIS A 111 17.17 1.41 0.95
C HIS A 111 15.86 2.20 1.08
N LEU A 112 15.82 3.05 2.11
CA LEU A 112 14.72 3.98 2.44
C LEU A 112 13.36 3.27 2.53
N PRO A 113 13.20 2.32 3.48
CA PRO A 113 11.96 1.56 3.65
C PRO A 113 10.74 2.47 3.85
N ASP A 114 10.89 3.58 4.59
CA ASP A 114 9.82 4.57 4.79
C ASP A 114 9.26 5.13 3.48
N LEU A 115 10.13 5.52 2.55
CA LEU A 115 9.71 6.02 1.24
C LEU A 115 9.07 4.92 0.39
N GLN A 116 9.50 3.67 0.55
CA GLN A 116 8.86 2.56 -0.15
C GLN A 116 7.43 2.35 0.37
N ILE A 117 7.24 2.41 1.68
CA ILE A 117 5.92 2.31 2.32
C ILE A 117 5.02 3.45 1.88
N ASP A 118 5.50 4.70 1.88
CA ASP A 118 4.70 5.86 1.47
C ASP A 118 4.28 5.77 0.00
N ASN A 119 5.18 5.29 -0.87
CA ASN A 119 4.85 5.04 -2.27
C ASN A 119 3.82 3.92 -2.44
N ILE A 120 3.93 2.85 -1.64
CA ILE A 120 2.95 1.76 -1.66
C ILE A 120 1.59 2.29 -1.18
N LYS A 121 1.53 2.98 -0.04
CA LYS A 121 0.29 3.59 0.48
C LYS A 121 -0.32 4.56 -0.52
N SER A 122 0.49 5.44 -1.11
CA SER A 122 0.05 6.38 -2.13
C SER A 122 -0.54 5.69 -3.37
N THR A 123 0.02 4.54 -3.76
CA THR A 123 -0.47 3.74 -4.90
C THR A 123 -1.74 2.96 -4.54
N LEU A 124 -1.79 2.37 -3.35
CA LEU A 124 -2.95 1.64 -2.86
C LEU A 124 -4.16 2.56 -2.72
N TYR A 125 -4.00 3.67 -2.02
CA TYR A 125 -5.09 4.57 -1.67
C TYR A 125 -5.25 5.75 -2.64
N GLY A 126 -4.36 5.96 -3.61
CA GLY A 126 -4.44 7.13 -4.50
C GLY A 126 -4.34 8.45 -3.75
N ILE A 127 -3.38 8.54 -2.83
CA ILE A 127 -3.22 9.67 -1.90
C ILE A 127 -2.73 10.90 -2.65
N ALA A 128 -3.36 12.04 -2.37
CA ALA A 128 -2.87 13.35 -2.79
C ALA A 128 -2.88 14.32 -1.60
N THR A 129 -1.89 15.21 -1.53
CA THR A 129 -1.96 16.36 -0.63
C THR A 129 -2.85 17.42 -1.24
N ILE A 130 -3.91 17.79 -0.53
CA ILE A 130 -4.82 18.86 -0.94
C ILE A 130 -4.63 20.05 -0.01
N VAL A 131 -4.47 21.21 -0.62
CA VAL A 131 -4.46 22.50 0.06
C VAL A 131 -5.60 23.35 -0.45
N GLY A 132 -6.24 24.10 0.44
CA GLY A 132 -7.31 25.01 0.06
C GLY A 132 -7.66 25.97 1.18
N TRP A 133 -8.40 27.02 0.87
CA TRP A 133 -8.83 28.00 1.86
C TRP A 133 -10.24 27.64 2.32
N GLY A 134 -10.47 27.47 3.61
CA GLY A 134 -11.84 27.45 4.15
C GLY A 134 -12.35 28.86 4.42
N LYS A 135 -13.64 28.98 4.75
CA LYS A 135 -14.24 30.26 5.15
C LYS A 135 -13.64 30.82 6.44
N GLU A 136 -13.14 29.96 7.34
CA GLU A 136 -12.56 30.35 8.64
C GLU A 136 -11.10 29.92 8.83
N LYS A 137 -10.70 28.75 8.29
CA LYS A 137 -9.31 28.23 8.32
C LYS A 137 -8.97 27.53 7.01
N GLY A 138 -7.71 27.63 6.59
CA GLY A 138 -7.19 26.83 5.48
C GLY A 138 -7.17 25.33 5.81
N PHE A 139 -7.35 24.50 4.80
CA PHE A 139 -7.15 23.06 4.84
C PHE A 139 -5.81 22.72 4.20
N SER A 140 -5.05 21.85 4.85
CA SER A 140 -3.88 21.19 4.28
C SER A 140 -3.85 19.79 4.85
N GLY A 141 -4.07 18.79 4.01
CA GLY A 141 -4.17 17.41 4.48
C GLY A 141 -4.15 16.41 3.34
N GLU A 142 -4.10 15.14 3.71
CA GLU A 142 -4.18 14.05 2.77
C GLU A 142 -5.62 13.83 2.32
N CYS A 143 -5.76 13.55 1.02
CA CYS A 143 -7.00 13.14 0.41
C CYS A 143 -6.80 11.75 -0.22
N LEU A 144 -7.44 10.76 0.37
CA LEU A 144 -7.44 9.39 -0.11
C LEU A 144 -8.45 9.25 -1.26
N TYR A 145 -8.14 8.35 -2.18
CA TYR A 145 -8.88 8.06 -3.41
C TYR A 145 -9.05 9.27 -4.34
N PHE A 146 -8.14 10.25 -4.25
CA PHE A 146 -8.11 11.39 -5.16
C PHE A 146 -7.49 11.01 -6.50
N CYS A 147 -6.34 10.32 -6.50
CA CYS A 147 -5.69 9.84 -7.72
C CYS A 147 -6.12 8.40 -8.04
N GLU A 148 -5.53 7.84 -9.10
CA GLU A 148 -5.60 6.40 -9.34
C GLU A 148 -5.22 5.62 -8.07
N SER A 149 -5.97 4.55 -7.79
CA SER A 149 -5.86 3.76 -6.57
C SER A 149 -6.08 2.30 -6.90
N GLU A 150 -5.15 1.44 -6.47
CA GLU A 150 -5.28 0.00 -6.67
C GLU A 150 -6.42 -0.60 -5.86
N PHE A 151 -6.65 -0.09 -4.64
CA PHE A 151 -7.78 -0.51 -3.84
C PHE A 151 -9.12 -0.17 -4.50
N PHE A 152 -9.25 1.04 -5.05
CA PHE A 152 -10.45 1.38 -5.80
C PHE A 152 -10.57 0.54 -7.08
N ARG A 153 -9.50 0.40 -7.86
CA ARG A 153 -9.49 -0.35 -9.14
C ARG A 153 -9.85 -1.82 -8.95
N HIS A 154 -9.26 -2.48 -7.95
CA HIS A 154 -9.37 -3.91 -7.72
C HIS A 154 -10.31 -4.30 -6.58
N ARG A 155 -11.20 -3.39 -6.14
CA ARG A 155 -12.11 -3.57 -5.00
C ARG A 155 -12.98 -4.84 -5.00
N SER A 156 -13.26 -5.43 -6.15
CA SER A 156 -14.01 -6.70 -6.21
C SER A 156 -13.17 -7.94 -5.84
N VAL A 157 -11.85 -7.84 -5.95
CA VAL A 157 -10.91 -8.94 -5.73
C VAL A 157 -10.04 -8.68 -4.52
N LEU A 158 -9.38 -7.52 -4.42
CA LEU A 158 -8.38 -7.21 -3.42
C LEU A 158 -9.03 -6.65 -2.14
N ASP A 159 -8.95 -7.40 -1.05
CA ASP A 159 -9.58 -7.02 0.23
C ASP A 159 -8.64 -6.23 1.15
N GLY A 160 -7.33 -6.38 0.97
CA GLY A 160 -6.31 -5.67 1.73
C GLY A 160 -4.90 -6.02 1.30
N VAL A 161 -3.92 -5.28 1.85
CA VAL A 161 -2.50 -5.53 1.62
C VAL A 161 -1.77 -5.56 2.95
N ILE A 162 -0.98 -6.60 3.16
CA ILE A 162 -0.02 -6.67 4.26
C ILE A 162 1.30 -6.13 3.75
N MET A 163 1.82 -5.08 4.37
CA MET A 163 3.15 -4.54 4.08
C MET A 163 4.07 -4.92 5.22
N THR A 164 5.27 -5.40 4.90
CA THR A 164 6.30 -5.68 5.90
C THR A 164 7.63 -5.11 5.46
N PHE A 165 8.40 -4.63 6.41
CA PHE A 165 9.73 -4.07 6.21
C PHE A 165 10.50 -4.28 7.50
N GLU A 166 11.76 -4.72 7.40
CA GLU A 166 12.59 -5.03 8.57
C GLU A 166 11.85 -5.93 9.59
N ASP A 167 11.59 -5.43 10.80
CA ASP A 167 10.85 -6.08 11.88
C ASP A 167 9.40 -5.58 12.05
N GLN A 168 8.93 -4.72 11.14
CA GLN A 168 7.61 -4.10 11.19
C GLN A 168 6.64 -4.66 10.14
N GLY A 169 5.36 -4.60 10.45
CA GLY A 169 4.28 -5.03 9.56
C GLY A 169 3.04 -4.16 9.74
N GLN A 170 2.37 -3.84 8.65
CA GLN A 170 1.13 -3.06 8.62
C GLN A 170 0.09 -3.77 7.74
N LEU A 171 -1.16 -3.77 8.18
CA LEU A 171 -2.29 -4.22 7.38
C LEU A 171 -3.05 -3.01 6.83
N CYS A 172 -3.03 -2.83 5.51
CA CYS A 172 -3.84 -1.84 4.82
C CYS A 172 -5.19 -2.44 4.41
N LEU A 173 -6.28 -1.86 4.90
CA LEU A 173 -7.64 -2.30 4.57
C LEU A 173 -8.16 -1.61 3.31
N ASN A 174 -8.79 -2.38 2.42
CA ASN A 174 -9.53 -1.82 1.30
C ASN A 174 -10.99 -1.56 1.71
N ASP A 175 -11.31 -0.34 2.13
CA ASP A 175 -12.68 0.04 2.49
C ASP A 175 -13.65 0.14 1.30
N CYS A 176 -13.13 0.07 0.07
CA CYS A 176 -13.93 -0.06 -1.14
C CYS A 176 -14.31 -1.52 -1.43
N SER A 177 -13.69 -2.51 -0.76
CA SER A 177 -14.04 -3.92 -0.91
C SER A 177 -15.42 -4.21 -0.28
N PRO A 178 -16.26 -5.05 -0.92
CA PRO A 178 -17.51 -5.50 -0.31
C PRO A 178 -17.29 -6.35 0.95
N ARG A 179 -16.07 -6.83 1.21
CA ARG A 179 -15.70 -7.65 2.37
C ARG A 179 -14.99 -6.85 3.46
N TYR A 180 -14.92 -5.53 3.34
CA TYR A 180 -14.19 -4.66 4.28
C TYR A 180 -14.60 -4.88 5.74
N ALA A 181 -15.91 -4.85 6.04
CA ALA A 181 -16.41 -4.98 7.41
C ALA A 181 -16.05 -6.36 8.01
N ASP A 182 -16.15 -7.41 7.22
CA ASP A 182 -15.81 -8.77 7.63
C ASP A 182 -14.29 -8.91 7.83
N LEU A 183 -13.47 -8.33 6.94
CA LEU A 183 -12.02 -8.36 7.08
C LEU A 183 -11.57 -7.60 8.32
N LYS A 184 -12.12 -6.40 8.55
CA LYS A 184 -11.84 -5.56 9.73
C LYS A 184 -12.17 -6.28 11.03
N SER A 185 -13.23 -7.08 11.04
CA SER A 185 -13.63 -7.89 12.18
C SER A 185 -12.97 -9.28 12.21
N SER A 186 -12.02 -9.59 11.32
CA SER A 186 -11.41 -10.91 11.25
C SER A 186 -10.25 -11.09 12.23
N ALA A 187 -9.91 -12.35 12.53
CA ALA A 187 -8.77 -12.70 13.39
C ALA A 187 -7.45 -12.12 12.89
N LEU A 188 -7.23 -12.10 11.56
CA LEU A 188 -6.03 -11.53 10.97
C LEU A 188 -5.92 -10.03 11.25
N CYS A 189 -6.99 -9.26 11.06
CA CYS A 189 -6.97 -7.83 11.36
C CYS A 189 -6.68 -7.56 12.84
N ARG A 190 -7.30 -8.33 13.75
CA ARG A 190 -7.01 -8.23 15.20
C ARG A 190 -5.55 -8.55 15.53
N SER A 191 -4.91 -9.46 14.81
CA SER A 191 -3.50 -9.82 15.04
C SER A 191 -2.51 -8.68 14.75
N PHE A 192 -2.91 -7.68 13.96
CA PHE A 192 -2.10 -6.48 13.68
C PHE A 192 -2.33 -5.35 14.70
N ASN A 193 -3.36 -5.44 15.56
CA ASN A 193 -3.68 -4.44 16.58
C ASN A 193 -3.68 -2.99 16.02
N GLU A 194 -2.83 -2.12 16.56
CA GLU A 194 -2.69 -0.72 16.13
C GLU A 194 -1.98 -0.55 14.77
N ALA A 195 -1.36 -1.60 14.24
CA ALA A 195 -0.67 -1.58 12.95
C ALA A 195 -1.63 -1.78 11.76
N VAL A 196 -2.89 -1.37 11.90
CA VAL A 196 -3.92 -1.41 10.86
C VAL A 196 -4.12 -0.01 10.29
N ILE A 197 -3.98 0.12 8.98
CA ILE A 197 -4.28 1.34 8.23
C ILE A 197 -5.69 1.22 7.69
N ASP A 198 -6.62 1.96 8.29
CA ASP A 198 -8.04 1.94 7.95
C ASP A 198 -8.50 3.33 7.47
N PRO A 199 -8.85 3.50 6.18
CA PRO A 199 -9.34 4.78 5.66
C PRO A 199 -10.54 5.34 6.42
N VAL A 200 -11.41 4.48 6.95
CA VAL A 200 -12.61 4.92 7.69
C VAL A 200 -12.25 5.53 9.04
N GLU A 201 -11.23 4.99 9.72
CA GLU A 201 -10.77 5.57 11.00
C GLU A 201 -9.88 6.79 10.76
N ILE A 202 -9.04 6.77 9.70
CA ILE A 202 -8.24 7.92 9.28
C ILE A 202 -9.14 9.14 9.02
N GLU A 203 -10.26 8.97 8.31
CA GLU A 203 -11.21 10.06 8.03
C GLU A 203 -11.78 10.68 9.32
N LYS A 204 -11.98 9.90 10.38
CA LYS A 204 -12.52 10.39 11.66
C LYS A 204 -11.47 11.10 12.50
N ASP A 205 -10.24 10.56 12.53
CA ASP A 205 -9.24 10.93 13.54
C ASP A 205 -8.25 11.99 13.05
N SER A 206 -7.85 11.97 11.77
CA SER A 206 -6.79 12.86 11.24
C SER A 206 -7.31 14.10 10.53
N GLY A 207 -8.62 14.20 10.30
CA GLY A 207 -9.21 15.22 9.44
C GLY A 207 -8.84 15.04 7.96
N SER A 208 -8.31 13.89 7.56
CA SER A 208 -8.08 13.54 6.16
C SER A 208 -9.41 13.35 5.43
N ILE A 209 -9.42 13.61 4.12
CA ILE A 209 -10.63 13.46 3.29
C ILE A 209 -10.56 12.13 2.53
N VAL A 210 -11.66 11.36 2.50
CA VAL A 210 -11.69 10.09 1.76
C VAL A 210 -12.76 10.12 0.65
N LEU A 211 -12.32 10.12 -0.61
CA LEU A 211 -13.20 10.31 -1.77
C LEU A 211 -13.80 9.01 -2.30
N ARG A 212 -14.93 8.60 -1.71
CA ARG A 212 -15.74 7.45 -2.17
C ARG A 212 -16.77 7.82 -3.25
N THR A 213 -16.35 8.62 -4.22
CA THR A 213 -17.20 9.08 -5.34
C THR A 213 -17.06 8.18 -6.57
N ASN A 214 -17.96 8.30 -7.55
CA ASN A 214 -17.88 7.63 -8.86
C ASN A 214 -17.20 8.49 -9.94
N ILE A 215 -16.73 9.70 -9.60
CA ILE A 215 -16.01 10.59 -10.52
C ILE A 215 -14.75 9.89 -11.05
N ASP A 216 -14.46 10.02 -12.34
CA ASP A 216 -13.23 9.47 -12.91
C ASP A 216 -12.01 10.11 -12.23
N ARG A 217 -11.12 9.28 -11.67
CA ARG A 217 -9.93 9.75 -10.93
C ARG A 217 -8.91 10.46 -11.82
N ARG A 218 -9.01 10.29 -13.14
CA ARG A 218 -8.19 11.02 -14.11
C ARG A 218 -8.69 12.45 -14.32
N ASP A 219 -9.94 12.74 -13.96
CA ASP A 219 -10.51 14.08 -14.01
C ASP A 219 -10.29 14.82 -12.68
N SER A 220 -9.05 15.30 -12.52
CA SER A 220 -8.68 16.09 -11.33
C SER A 220 -9.54 17.35 -11.17
N SER A 221 -10.02 17.96 -12.25
CA SER A 221 -10.85 19.16 -12.19
C SER A 221 -12.24 18.87 -11.62
N ALA A 222 -12.85 17.74 -11.99
CA ALA A 222 -14.11 17.29 -11.42
C ALA A 222 -13.95 16.93 -9.93
N LEU A 223 -12.87 16.27 -9.54
CA LEU A 223 -12.59 15.94 -8.13
C LEU A 223 -12.35 17.18 -7.27
N LEU A 224 -11.59 18.16 -7.76
CA LEU A 224 -11.40 19.44 -7.06
C LEU A 224 -12.72 20.21 -6.94
N SER A 225 -13.57 20.18 -7.97
CA SER A 225 -14.91 20.77 -7.90
C SER A 225 -15.78 20.08 -6.86
N PHE A 226 -15.74 18.74 -6.79
CA PHE A 226 -16.43 17.97 -5.77
C PHE A 226 -15.96 18.33 -4.36
N LEU A 227 -14.65 18.52 -4.15
CA LEU A 227 -14.09 18.95 -2.86
C LEU A 227 -14.61 20.34 -2.46
N ARG A 228 -14.64 21.28 -3.40
CA ARG A 228 -15.18 22.63 -3.17
C ARG A 228 -16.65 22.56 -2.76
N ASP A 229 -17.45 21.80 -3.50
CA ASP A 229 -18.90 21.82 -3.35
C ASP A 229 -19.36 21.02 -2.12
N THR A 230 -18.66 19.92 -1.79
CA THR A 230 -19.01 19.03 -0.66
C THR A 230 -18.43 19.49 0.67
N TYR A 231 -17.16 19.94 0.67
CA TYR A 231 -16.44 20.29 1.91
C TYR A 231 -16.29 21.81 2.09
N GLY A 232 -16.87 22.62 1.18
CA GLY A 232 -16.80 24.09 1.26
C GLY A 232 -15.37 24.65 1.07
N MET A 233 -14.48 23.87 0.45
CA MET A 233 -13.08 24.26 0.26
C MET A 233 -12.96 25.27 -0.88
N MET A 234 -12.55 26.50 -0.60
CA MET A 234 -12.30 27.51 -1.62
C MET A 234 -10.95 27.26 -2.27
N GLN A 235 -10.94 27.28 -3.61
CA GLN A 235 -9.73 27.08 -4.42
C GLN A 235 -8.92 25.85 -3.98
N PRO A 236 -9.52 24.65 -3.99
CA PRO A 236 -8.77 23.44 -3.68
C PRO A 236 -7.72 23.22 -4.77
N HIS A 237 -6.49 22.94 -4.34
CA HIS A 237 -5.37 22.62 -5.20
C HIS A 237 -4.71 21.34 -4.73
N LYS A 238 -4.37 20.49 -5.71
CA LYS A 238 -3.45 19.37 -5.47
C LYS A 238 -2.03 19.90 -5.41
N MET A 239 -1.30 19.52 -4.37
CA MET A 239 0.13 19.82 -4.21
C MET A 239 0.94 18.55 -4.40
N ASP A 240 1.84 18.53 -5.38
CA ASP A 240 2.74 17.41 -5.60
C ASP A 240 3.94 17.50 -4.66
N MET A 241 3.97 16.63 -3.64
CA MET A 241 5.05 16.56 -2.67
C MET A 241 6.25 15.79 -3.24
N LYS A 242 7.47 16.30 -3.00
CA LYS A 242 8.72 15.61 -3.32
C LYS A 242 9.53 15.42 -2.05
N HIS A 243 10.15 14.27 -1.92
CA HIS A 243 11.10 13.98 -0.87
C HIS A 243 12.52 14.11 -1.43
N CYS A 244 13.38 14.83 -0.72
CA CYS A 244 14.79 14.99 -1.08
C CYS A 244 15.63 14.39 0.04
N SER A 245 16.50 13.44 -0.30
CA SER A 245 17.47 12.84 0.62
C SER A 245 18.88 13.17 0.17
N GLY A 246 19.79 13.36 1.12
CA GLY A 246 21.21 13.54 0.88
C GLY A 246 21.99 12.68 1.84
N THR A 247 22.78 11.74 1.31
CA THR A 247 23.62 10.84 2.11
C THR A 247 25.09 11.17 1.89
N VAL A 248 25.87 11.15 2.98
CA VAL A 248 27.32 11.31 2.96
C VAL A 248 27.98 10.17 3.71
N LEU A 249 29.10 9.68 3.17
CA LEU A 249 29.95 8.74 3.89
C LEU A 249 30.90 9.54 4.78
N VAL A 250 30.74 9.43 6.10
CA VAL A 250 31.66 10.03 7.06
C VAL A 250 32.74 9.01 7.37
N SER A 251 33.94 9.20 6.84
CA SER A 251 35.11 8.43 7.23
C SER A 251 35.39 8.68 8.71
N GLY A 252 35.35 7.62 9.53
CA GLY A 252 35.70 7.70 10.94
C GLY A 252 37.12 8.24 11.14
N ILE A 253 37.27 9.11 12.15
CA ILE A 253 38.55 9.58 12.69
C ILE A 253 39.26 8.40 13.38
#